data_AF-A0A412MDP6-F1
#
_entry.id   AF-A0A412MDP6-F1
#
_cell.length_a   1.000
_cell.length_b   1.000
_cell.length_c   1.000
_cell.angle_alpha   90.00
_cell.angle_beta   90.00
_cell.angle_gamma   90.00
#
_symmetry.space_group_name_H-M   'P 1'
#
loop_
_entity.id
_entity.type
_entity.pdbx_description
1 polymer ?
#
loop_
_entity_poly.entity_id
_entity_poly.type
_entity_poly.pdbx_seq_one_letter_code
_entity_poly.pdbx_strand_id
1 'polypeptide(L)'
;MKVEGIGAYAETVEKNFTIMTTVSYRTQVQDYGWEKSYTENGSISGTVGKNKRLETIQIKVGGDTNLGIKYRTHVQDYGWLNWVKNGEISGMAGCGKRLEALQIIVVEKGAKINTSLGGIKSVICN
;
A
#
# COMPACT_ATOMS: atom_id res chain seq x y z
N MET A 1 -29.19 -60.07 -13.80
CA MET A 1 -27.89 -59.63 -13.25
C MET A 1 -27.72 -58.17 -13.64
N LYS A 2 -27.62 -57.28 -12.66
CA LYS A 2 -27.62 -55.82 -12.83
C LYS A 2 -26.34 -55.41 -13.59
N VAL A 3 -26.49 -54.65 -14.66
CA VAL A 3 -25.34 -54.05 -15.36
C VAL A 3 -25.05 -52.75 -14.62
N GLU A 4 -24.02 -52.76 -13.78
CA GLU A 4 -23.57 -51.57 -13.05
C GLU A 4 -22.99 -50.58 -14.06
N GLY A 5 -23.56 -49.38 -14.09
CA GLY A 5 -23.23 -48.32 -15.02
C GLY A 5 -21.77 -47.89 -14.92
N ILE A 6 -21.13 -47.76 -16.08
CA ILE A 6 -19.88 -47.02 -16.25
C ILE A 6 -20.17 -45.56 -15.91
N GLY A 7 -19.79 -45.18 -14.68
CA GLY A 7 -19.96 -43.84 -14.14
C GLY A 7 -19.29 -42.80 -15.02
N ALA A 8 -19.98 -41.68 -15.19
CA ALA A 8 -19.50 -40.50 -15.87
C ALA A 8 -18.12 -40.08 -15.33
N TYR A 9 -17.19 -39.83 -16.25
CA TYR A 9 -15.90 -39.20 -15.99
C TYR A 9 -16.14 -37.81 -15.41
N ALA A 10 -16.10 -37.67 -14.09
CA ALA A 10 -16.12 -36.37 -13.45
C ALA A 10 -14.76 -35.71 -13.71
N GLU A 11 -14.74 -34.77 -14.65
CA GLU A 11 -13.60 -33.89 -14.88
C GLU A 11 -13.32 -33.14 -13.57
N THR A 12 -12.20 -33.47 -12.92
CA THR A 12 -11.71 -32.73 -11.75
C THR A 12 -11.25 -31.36 -12.21
N VAL A 13 -12.14 -30.36 -12.15
CA VAL A 13 -11.75 -28.97 -12.38
C VAL A 13 -10.92 -28.54 -11.18
N GLU A 14 -9.59 -28.57 -11.33
CA GLU A 14 -8.68 -27.90 -10.40
C GLU A 14 -9.09 -26.43 -10.34
N LYS A 15 -9.71 -26.04 -9.23
CA LYS A 15 -10.13 -24.67 -8.99
C LYS A 15 -8.87 -23.84 -8.76
N ASN A 16 -8.27 -23.37 -9.86
CA ASN A 16 -7.13 -22.47 -9.84
C ASN A 16 -7.53 -21.20 -9.09
N PHE A 17 -7.16 -21.12 -7.82
CA PHE A 17 -7.38 -19.96 -6.98
C PHE A 17 -6.34 -18.92 -7.35
N THR A 18 -6.70 -17.97 -8.21
CA THR A 18 -5.88 -16.79 -8.46
C THR A 18 -5.79 -15.98 -7.16
N ILE A 19 -4.61 -15.95 -6.56
CA ILE A 19 -4.32 -15.03 -5.45
C ILE A 19 -4.37 -13.62 -6.02
N MET A 20 -5.51 -12.94 -5.83
CA MET A 20 -5.70 -11.56 -6.28
C MET A 20 -4.93 -10.63 -5.34
N THR A 21 -3.67 -10.35 -5.69
CA THR A 21 -2.88 -9.36 -4.98
C THR A 21 -3.42 -7.97 -5.24
N THR A 22 -3.65 -7.20 -4.17
CA THR A 22 -4.15 -5.82 -4.27
C THR A 22 -3.17 -4.86 -3.60
N VAL A 23 -3.06 -3.66 -4.16
CA VAL A 23 -2.39 -2.53 -3.52
C VAL A 23 -3.42 -1.44 -3.27
N SER A 24 -3.67 -1.15 -2.00
CA SER A 24 -4.63 -0.13 -1.55
C SER A 24 -3.87 1.03 -0.91
N TYR A 25 -4.23 2.27 -1.23
CA TYR A 25 -3.56 3.46 -0.72
C TYR A 25 -4.52 4.62 -0.51
N ARG A 26 -4.12 5.55 0.36
CA ARG A 26 -4.78 6.84 0.54
C ARG A 26 -3.77 7.90 0.92
N THR A 27 -4.12 9.15 0.68
CA THR A 27 -3.26 10.29 0.96
C THR A 27 -3.95 11.31 1.85
N GLN A 28 -3.14 12.15 2.49
CA GLN A 28 -3.60 13.37 3.13
C GLN A 28 -3.37 14.54 2.18
N VAL A 29 -4.44 15.24 1.82
CA VAL A 29 -4.41 16.38 0.92
C VAL A 29 -4.45 17.66 1.74
N GLN A 30 -3.63 18.63 1.37
CA GLN A 30 -3.62 19.95 1.98
C GLN A 30 -5.04 20.53 2.11
N ASP A 31 -5.35 21.09 3.29
CA ASP A 31 -6.63 21.70 3.70
C ASP A 31 -7.82 20.73 3.78
N TYR A 32 -7.75 19.54 3.18
CA TYR A 32 -8.83 18.54 3.20
C TYR A 32 -8.58 17.40 4.19
N GLY A 33 -7.33 17.21 4.59
CA GLY A 33 -6.95 16.12 5.48
C GLY A 33 -6.96 14.77 4.77
N TRP A 34 -7.18 13.70 5.52
CA TRP A 34 -7.16 12.34 4.99
C TRP A 34 -8.37 12.08 4.08
N GLU A 35 -8.12 11.41 2.96
CA GLU A 35 -9.20 10.81 2.19
C GLU A 35 -9.96 9.78 3.04
N LYS A 36 -11.30 9.77 2.88
CA LYS A 36 -12.22 8.96 3.71
C LYS A 36 -11.98 7.46 3.55
N SER A 37 -11.61 7.03 2.35
CA SER A 37 -11.44 5.62 1.98
C SER A 37 -10.11 5.39 1.29
N TYR A 38 -9.66 4.14 1.32
CA TYR A 38 -8.57 3.71 0.45
C TYR A 38 -9.08 3.59 -0.99
N THR A 39 -8.24 3.98 -1.92
CA THR A 39 -8.38 3.62 -3.33
C THR A 39 -7.46 2.44 -3.64
N GLU A 40 -7.70 1.74 -4.73
CA GLU A 40 -6.96 0.53 -5.08
C GLU A 40 -6.50 0.55 -6.53
N ASN A 41 -5.38 -0.14 -6.79
CA ASN A 41 -4.96 -0.61 -8.10
C ASN A 41 -5.10 0.42 -9.24
N GLY A 42 -4.21 1.40 -9.27
CA GLY A 42 -4.12 2.38 -10.37
C GLY A 42 -5.13 3.52 -10.30
N SER A 43 -6.13 3.43 -9.43
CA SER A 43 -7.07 4.53 -9.17
C SER A 43 -6.37 5.73 -8.51
N ILE A 44 -6.84 6.96 -8.77
CA ILE A 44 -6.20 8.16 -8.20
C ILE A 44 -6.51 8.27 -6.69
N SER A 45 -5.48 8.60 -5.91
CA SER A 45 -5.58 9.07 -4.52
C SER A 45 -4.96 10.48 -4.48
N GLY A 46 -5.72 11.45 -3.99
CA GLY A 46 -5.40 12.87 -4.05
C GLY A 46 -6.35 13.65 -4.95
N THR A 47 -5.89 14.80 -5.45
CA THR A 47 -6.70 15.67 -6.31
C THR A 47 -5.97 16.03 -7.58
N VAL A 48 -6.73 16.18 -8.67
CA VAL A 48 -6.21 16.64 -9.96
C VAL A 48 -6.68 18.07 -10.19
N GLY A 49 -5.77 18.96 -10.58
CA GLY A 49 -6.09 20.35 -10.97
C GLY A 49 -6.53 21.28 -9.84
N LYS A 50 -6.41 20.88 -8.56
CA LYS A 50 -6.83 21.70 -7.41
C LYS A 50 -5.69 22.49 -6.75
N ASN A 51 -4.47 22.38 -7.27
CA ASN A 51 -3.27 23.02 -6.72
C ASN A 51 -3.09 22.75 -5.21
N LYS A 52 -3.31 21.49 -4.80
CA LYS A 52 -3.11 21.01 -3.42
C LYS A 52 -1.97 20.02 -3.38
N ARG A 53 -1.07 20.18 -2.41
CA ARG A 53 0.00 19.21 -2.14
C ARG A 53 -0.53 18.00 -1.37
N LEU A 54 0.20 16.89 -1.45
CA LEU A 54 0.09 15.78 -0.51
C LEU A 54 1.06 16.01 0.64
N GLU A 55 0.64 15.67 1.86
CA GLU A 55 1.48 15.78 3.07
C GLU A 55 1.89 14.40 3.61
N THR A 56 1.06 13.39 3.34
CA THR A 56 1.19 12.06 3.95
C THR A 56 0.59 10.99 3.04
N ILE A 57 1.14 9.78 3.07
CA ILE A 57 0.63 8.60 2.36
C ILE A 57 0.61 7.36 3.25
N GLN A 58 -0.37 6.50 3.02
CA GLN A 58 -0.50 5.18 3.64
C GLN A 58 -0.79 4.15 2.54
N ILE A 59 0.01 3.09 2.47
CA ILE A 59 -0.04 2.06 1.42
C ILE A 59 -0.13 0.68 2.06
N LYS A 60 -0.96 -0.18 1.51
CA LYS A 60 -1.15 -1.57 1.92
C LYS A 60 -1.07 -2.49 0.72
N VAL A 61 -0.51 -3.68 0.91
CA VAL A 61 -0.63 -4.83 0.01
C VAL A 61 -1.49 -5.89 0.70
N GLY A 62 -2.36 -6.55 -0.06
CA GLY A 62 -3.29 -7.58 0.39
C GLY A 62 -3.44 -8.70 -0.63
N GLY A 63 -4.22 -9.74 -0.29
CA GLY A 63 -4.44 -10.91 -1.13
C GLY A 63 -3.38 -12.00 -0.93
N ASP A 64 -2.12 -11.71 -1.28
CA ASP A 64 -1.01 -12.64 -1.09
C ASP A 64 -0.44 -12.54 0.35
N THR A 65 -0.51 -13.65 1.08
CA THR A 65 0.01 -13.74 2.45
C THR A 65 1.53 -13.80 2.53
N ASN A 66 2.23 -14.01 1.41
CA ASN A 66 3.69 -14.03 1.33
C ASN A 66 4.26 -12.67 0.95
N LEU A 67 3.44 -11.69 0.57
CA LEU A 67 3.90 -10.36 0.20
C LEU A 67 3.77 -9.34 1.33
N GLY A 68 4.72 -8.41 1.32
CA GLY A 68 4.74 -7.20 2.13
C GLY A 68 5.16 -6.00 1.29
N ILE A 69 4.96 -4.82 1.86
CA ILE A 69 5.37 -3.57 1.24
C ILE A 69 6.15 -2.72 2.24
N LYS A 70 7.19 -2.07 1.75
CA LYS A 70 7.92 -1.02 2.46
C LYS A 70 7.96 0.22 1.59
N TYR A 71 7.79 1.37 2.21
CA TYR A 71 7.85 2.64 1.51
C TYR A 71 8.38 3.74 2.42
N ARG A 72 8.86 4.81 1.80
CA ARG A 72 9.24 6.05 2.47
C ARG A 72 9.01 7.24 1.56
N THR A 73 8.87 8.40 2.16
CA THR A 73 8.69 9.65 1.45
C THR A 73 9.86 10.59 1.70
N HIS A 74 10.21 11.37 0.69
CA HIS A 74 11.03 12.56 0.84
C HIS A 74 10.09 13.73 1.15
N VAL A 75 10.33 14.44 2.24
CA VAL A 75 9.51 15.55 2.70
C VAL A 75 10.31 16.85 2.61
N GLN A 76 9.65 17.90 2.14
CA GLN A 76 10.22 19.24 2.06
C GLN A 76 10.92 19.63 3.37
N ASP A 77 12.15 20.13 3.26
CA ASP A 77 13.04 20.58 4.36
C ASP A 77 13.57 19.47 5.29
N TYR A 78 13.04 18.24 5.20
CA TYR A 78 13.43 17.12 6.08
C TYR A 78 14.18 16.00 5.35
N GLY A 79 14.05 15.93 4.03
CA GLY A 79 14.66 14.88 3.25
C GLY A 79 13.92 13.55 3.33
N TRP A 80 14.65 12.45 3.15
CA TRP A 80 14.08 11.10 3.27
C TRP A 80 13.68 10.78 4.72
N LEU A 81 12.45 10.33 4.89
CA LEU A 81 12.00 9.74 6.15
C LEU A 81 12.38 8.25 6.25
N ASN A 82 12.26 7.69 7.45
CA ASN A 82 12.47 6.27 7.70
C ASN A 82 11.48 5.42 6.90
N TRP A 83 11.91 4.21 6.56
CA TRP A 83 11.05 3.23 5.91
C TRP A 83 9.95 2.77 6.85
N VAL A 84 8.73 2.78 6.34
CA VAL A 84 7.56 2.25 7.04
C VAL A 84 7.04 1.00 6.33
N LYS A 85 6.24 0.20 7.03
CA LYS A 85 5.65 -1.04 6.48
C LYS A 85 4.16 -0.87 6.18
N ASN A 86 3.61 -1.92 5.59
CA ASN A 86 2.19 -2.11 5.30
C ASN A 86 1.25 -1.37 6.29
N GLY A 87 0.56 -0.35 5.78
CA GLY A 87 -0.45 0.39 6.52
C GLY A 87 0.09 1.37 7.55
N GLU A 88 1.39 1.63 7.65
CA GLU A 88 1.93 2.69 8.50
C GLU A 88 1.96 4.05 7.77
N ILE A 89 2.17 5.14 8.48
CA ILE A 89 2.16 6.48 7.88
C ILE A 89 3.57 6.88 7.41
N SER A 90 3.69 7.30 6.15
CA SER A 90 4.89 7.99 5.65
C SER A 90 4.57 9.43 5.30
N GLY A 91 5.25 10.38 5.95
CA GLY A 91 5.04 11.82 5.75
C GLY A 91 4.99 12.59 7.06
N MET A 92 4.54 13.84 6.96
CA MET A 92 4.45 14.77 8.08
C MET A 92 3.05 15.39 8.13
N ALA A 93 2.12 14.64 8.71
CA ALA A 93 0.70 14.96 8.68
C ALA A 93 0.39 16.24 9.44
N GLY A 94 -0.30 17.20 8.83
CA GLY A 94 -0.67 18.46 9.49
C GLY A 94 0.50 19.43 9.70
N CYS A 95 1.72 19.07 9.29
CA CYS A 95 2.91 19.91 9.47
C CYS A 95 3.10 20.96 8.37
N GLY A 96 2.19 21.03 7.38
CA GLY A 96 2.29 21.98 6.28
C GLY A 96 3.40 21.68 5.26
N LYS A 97 3.96 20.46 5.26
CA LYS A 97 5.09 20.06 4.41
C LYS A 97 4.63 19.16 3.27
N ARG A 98 5.12 19.43 2.05
CA ARG A 98 4.81 18.60 0.86
C ARG A 98 5.65 17.33 0.81
N LEU A 99 5.07 16.27 0.28
CA LEU A 99 5.81 15.13 -0.25
C LEU A 99 6.50 15.57 -1.56
N GLU A 100 7.78 15.24 -1.70
CA GLU A 100 8.60 15.58 -2.88
C GLU A 100 9.03 14.35 -3.67
N ALA A 101 9.17 13.20 -3.00
CA ALA A 101 9.45 11.92 -3.65
C ALA A 101 8.90 10.75 -2.82
N LEU A 102 8.75 9.60 -3.48
CA LEU A 102 8.25 8.35 -2.90
C LEU A 102 9.15 7.21 -3.37
N GLN A 103 9.56 6.35 -2.46
CA GLN A 103 10.20 5.08 -2.75
C GLN A 103 9.36 3.96 -2.19
N ILE A 104 9.20 2.90 -2.99
CA ILE A 104 8.39 1.72 -2.66
C ILE A 104 9.19 0.49 -3.06
N ILE A 105 9.20 -0.51 -2.19
CA ILE A 105 9.73 -1.84 -2.49
C ILE A 105 8.70 -2.90 -2.05
N VAL A 106 8.51 -3.89 -2.91
CA VAL A 106 7.79 -5.12 -2.55
C VAL A 106 8.80 -6.06 -1.89
N VAL A 107 8.38 -6.71 -0.81
CA VAL A 107 9.22 -7.62 -0.03
C VAL A 107 8.45 -8.88 0.31
N GLU A 108 9.15 -9.94 0.67
CA GLU A 108 8.52 -11.08 1.34
C GLU A 108 7.97 -10.65 2.70
N LYS A 109 6.83 -11.23 3.08
CA LYS A 109 6.21 -10.92 4.37
C LYS A 109 7.11 -11.39 5.50
N GLY A 110 7.39 -10.47 6.43
CA GLY A 110 8.30 -10.74 7.55
C GLY A 110 9.78 -10.45 7.26
N ALA A 111 10.13 -10.04 6.04
CA ALA A 111 11.50 -9.63 5.73
C ALA A 111 12.00 -8.54 6.70
N LYS A 112 13.13 -8.82 7.36
CA LYS A 112 13.79 -7.88 8.26
C LYS A 112 14.57 -6.86 7.43
N ILE A 113 13.96 -5.71 7.19
CA ILE A 113 14.63 -4.55 6.59
C ILE A 113 15.00 -3.58 7.70
N ASN A 114 16.24 -3.07 7.67
CA ASN A 114 16.65 -1.98 8.55
C ASN A 114 15.84 -0.72 8.18
N THR A 115 14.80 -0.44 8.96
CA THR A 115 13.92 0.72 8.75
C THR A 115 14.55 2.04 9.18
N SER A 116 15.75 2.00 9.78
CA SER A 116 16.51 3.14 10.29
C SER A 116 17.65 3.58 9.36
N LEU A 117 17.65 3.12 8.10
CA LEU A 117 18.63 3.53 7.10
C LEU A 117 18.41 4.98 6.65
N GLY A 118 18.90 5.92 7.46
CA GLY A 118 19.23 7.28 7.05
C GLY A 118 18.07 8.26 6.91
N GLY A 119 17.01 8.15 7.72
CA GLY A 119 15.89 9.07 7.65
C GLY A 119 15.28 9.50 8.99
N ILE A 120 14.51 10.58 8.96
CA ILE A 120 13.76 11.09 10.11
C ILE A 120 12.47 10.26 10.27
N LYS A 121 11.99 10.00 11.48
CA LYS A 121 10.70 9.30 11.67
C LYS A 121 9.56 10.17 11.13
N SER A 122 8.54 9.56 10.51
CA SER A 122 7.28 10.22 10.20
C SER A 122 6.67 10.88 11.44
N VAL A 123 6.05 12.04 11.26
CA VAL A 123 5.49 12.87 12.35
C VAL A 123 4.04 13.21 12.05
N ILE A 124 3.23 13.35 13.09
CA ILE A 124 1.91 13.98 13.01
C ILE A 124 2.01 15.26 13.83
N CYS A 125 1.81 16.41 13.19
CA CYS A 125 1.70 17.70 13.84
C CYS A 125 0.23 17.97 14.16
N ASN A 126 -0.04 18.30 15.42
CA ASN A 126 -1.35 18.69 15.93
C ASN A 126 -1.43 20.21 16.08
#